data_AF-A0A6G2PS18-F1
#
_entry.id   AF-A0A6G2PS18-F1
#
_cell.length_a   1.000
_cell.length_b   1.000
_cell.length_c   1.000
_cell.angle_alpha   90.00
_cell.angle_beta   90.00
_cell.angle_gamma   90.00
#
_symmetry.space_group_name_H-M   'P 1'
#
loop_
_entity.id
_entity.type
_entity.pdbx_description
1 polymer ?
#
loop_
_entity_poly.entity_id
_entity_poly.type
_entity_poly.pdbx_seq_one_letter_code
_entity_poly.pdbx_strand_id
1 'polypeptide(L)'
;EVLFAQERTNYPLTVSVDDTGDGFVFTVQCVAPIDPDLVLSLMDTATGRLVQALDEAPETPLHSLPVLDQARLDRIVGDWNDTGRDVSDGSLPALFEERVAQAPEATALVFGGVELSYREVNERANRL
;
A
#
# COMPACT_ATOMS: atom_id res chain seq x y z
N GLU A 1 7.04 42.55 15.03
CA GLU A 1 5.79 41.77 14.96
C GLU A 1 5.48 41.55 13.49
N VAL A 2 5.82 40.38 12.96
CA VAL A 2 5.54 40.04 11.56
C VAL A 2 4.27 39.20 11.56
N LEU A 3 3.15 39.84 11.20
CA LEU A 3 1.90 39.16 10.89
C LEU A 3 2.08 38.42 9.55
N PHE A 4 2.16 37.09 9.61
CA PHE A 4 1.89 36.13 8.52
C PHE A 4 2.30 36.58 7.09
N ALA A 5 3.50 36.19 6.66
CA ALA A 5 3.89 36.30 5.26
C ALA A 5 3.40 35.06 4.50
N GLN A 6 2.40 35.23 3.61
CA GLN A 6 1.99 34.18 2.68
C GLN A 6 2.65 34.42 1.32
N GLU A 7 3.84 33.85 1.11
CA GLU A 7 4.44 33.76 -0.22
C GLU A 7 3.57 32.87 -1.11
N ARG A 8 2.80 33.45 -2.02
CA ARG A 8 2.03 32.70 -3.01
C ARG A 8 2.96 32.32 -4.15
N THR A 9 3.47 31.10 -4.12
CA THR A 9 4.24 30.53 -5.23
C THR A 9 3.30 29.95 -6.29
N ASN A 10 3.74 29.87 -7.54
CA ASN A 10 2.98 29.22 -8.62
C ASN A 10 3.16 27.69 -8.63
N TYR A 11 3.64 27.11 -7.54
CA TYR A 11 3.94 25.68 -7.42
C TYR A 11 2.85 24.96 -6.60
N PRO A 12 2.51 23.71 -6.97
CA PRO A 12 1.47 22.95 -6.27
C PRO A 12 1.88 22.51 -4.86
N LEU A 13 3.17 22.55 -4.53
CA LEU A 13 3.72 22.29 -3.20
C LEU A 13 4.93 23.21 -2.97
N THR A 14 4.99 23.85 -1.81
CA THR A 14 6.12 24.60 -1.30
C THR A 14 6.36 24.19 0.14
N VAL A 15 7.62 23.91 0.48
CA VAL A 15 8.06 23.67 1.85
C VAL A 15 9.11 24.72 2.17
N SER A 16 8.83 25.54 3.18
CA SER A 16 9.77 26.52 3.70
C SER A 16 10.34 26.01 5.02
N VAL A 17 11.64 26.27 5.24
CA VAL A 17 12.33 25.90 6.47
C VAL A 17 12.87 27.16 7.10
N ASP A 18 12.41 27.45 8.32
CA ASP A 18 12.91 28.55 9.13
C ASP A 18 13.86 27.98 10.20
N ASP A 19 15.07 28.52 10.28
CA ASP A 19 16.03 28.22 11.35
C ASP A 19 15.77 29.18 12.53
N THR A 20 15.37 28.63 13.67
CA THR A 20 15.10 29.40 14.90
C THR A 20 16.35 29.64 15.75
N GLY A 21 17.48 29.03 15.39
CA GLY A 21 18.75 29.03 16.12
C GLY A 21 18.89 27.87 17.10
N ASP A 22 17.79 27.30 17.56
CA ASP A 22 17.72 26.11 18.42
C ASP A 22 16.98 24.93 17.75
N GLY A 23 16.50 25.11 16.52
CA GLY A 23 15.80 24.11 15.75
C GLY A 23 15.36 24.62 14.39
N PHE A 24 14.54 23.80 13.73
CA PHE A 24 13.95 24.12 12.43
C PHE A 24 12.42 24.08 12.52
N VAL A 25 11.78 25.01 11.82
CA VAL A 25 10.33 25.02 11.64
C VAL A 25 10.02 24.80 10.17
N PHE A 26 9.19 23.80 9.89
CA PHE A 26 8.69 23.52 8.55
C PHE A 26 7.33 24.17 8.33
N THR A 27 7.19 24.94 7.25
CA THR A 27 5.91 25.46 6.79
C THR A 27 5.58 24.85 5.43
N VAL A 28 4.47 24.12 5.34
CA VAL A 28 4.00 23.51 4.10
C VAL A 28 2.83 24.30 3.53
N GLN A 29 2.93 24.65 2.25
CA GLN A 29 1.86 25.21 1.45
C GLN A 29 1.62 24.31 0.25
N CYS A 30 0.41 23.81 0.10
CA CYS A 30 0.08 22.91 -0.99
C CYS A 30 -1.32 23.15 -1.52
N VAL A 31 -1.57 22.65 -2.72
CA VAL A 31 -2.90 22.59 -3.33
C VAL A 31 -3.45 21.17 -3.22
N ALA A 32 -4.78 21.04 -3.11
CA ALA A 32 -5.44 19.75 -3.17
C ALA A 32 -5.07 19.00 -4.48
N PRO A 33 -4.87 17.67 -4.43
CA PRO A 33 -5.19 16.75 -3.33
C PRO A 33 -4.03 16.51 -2.34
N ILE A 34 -2.96 17.32 -2.36
CA ILE A 34 -1.80 17.11 -1.48
C ILE A 34 -2.21 17.39 -0.03
N ASP A 35 -1.94 16.42 0.84
CA ASP A 35 -2.14 16.53 2.28
C ASP A 35 -0.93 17.22 2.93
N PRO A 36 -1.09 18.44 3.48
CA PRO A 36 0.01 19.15 4.11
C PRO A 36 0.53 18.45 5.37
N ASP A 37 -0.33 17.75 6.12
CA ASP A 37 0.06 17.06 7.36
C ASP A 37 0.93 15.85 7.05
N LEU A 38 0.63 15.15 5.95
CA LEU A 38 1.50 14.10 5.42
C LEU A 38 2.89 14.65 5.09
N VAL A 39 2.98 15.76 4.35
CA VAL A 39 4.27 16.34 3.97
C VAL A 39 5.06 16.77 5.21
N LEU A 40 4.42 17.45 6.18
CA LEU A 40 5.04 17.83 7.44
C LEU A 40 5.60 16.62 8.19
N SER A 41 4.81 15.55 8.32
CA SER A 41 5.22 14.31 8.97
C SER A 41 6.40 13.62 8.27
N LEU A 42 6.45 13.66 6.93
CA LEU A 42 7.58 13.15 6.16
C LEU A 42 8.85 13.98 6.39
N MET A 43 8.74 15.32 6.41
CA MET A 43 9.88 16.21 6.63
C MET A 43 10.45 16.08 8.04
N ASP A 44 9.57 16.00 9.04
CA ASP A 44 9.94 15.78 10.44
C ASP A 44 10.71 14.46 10.60
N THR A 45 10.14 13.35 10.09
CA THR A 45 10.78 12.04 10.16
C THR A 45 12.12 12.03 9.41
N ALA A 46 12.16 12.51 8.17
CA ALA A 46 13.37 12.47 7.35
C ALA A 46 14.51 13.29 7.97
N THR A 47 14.19 14.47 8.51
CA THR A 47 15.18 15.36 9.12
C THR A 47 15.67 14.79 10.45
N GLY A 48 14.78 14.26 11.29
CA GLY A 48 15.15 13.57 12.51
C GLY A 48 16.08 12.38 12.25
N ARG A 49 15.79 11.57 11.22
CA ARG A 49 16.62 10.43 10.83
C ARG A 49 17.96 10.84 10.24
N LEU A 50 18.00 11.95 9.50
CA LEU A 50 19.24 12.51 8.98
C LEU A 50 20.15 13.00 10.11
N VAL A 51 19.60 13.77 11.06
CA VAL A 51 20.37 14.26 12.23
C VAL A 51 20.90 13.09 13.04
N GLN A 52 20.06 12.07 13.31
CA GLN A 52 20.48 10.85 14.00
C GLN A 52 21.62 10.14 13.26
N ALA A 53 21.49 9.96 11.95
CA ALA A 53 22.51 9.29 11.15
C ALA A 53 23.83 10.07 11.13
N LEU A 54 23.79 11.40 11.07
CA LEU A 54 24.99 12.22 11.12
C LEU A 54 25.73 12.11 12.47
N ASP A 55 25.01 11.93 13.58
CA ASP A 55 25.58 11.78 14.93
C ASP A 55 26.12 10.36 15.18
N GLU A 56 25.34 9.34 14.80
CA GLU A 56 25.66 7.95 15.15
C GLU A 56 26.49 7.21 14.09
N ALA A 57 26.22 7.47 12.80
CA ALA A 57 26.78 6.71 11.68
C ALA A 57 26.79 7.53 10.37
N PRO A 58 27.67 8.54 10.23
CA PRO A 58 27.62 9.51 9.13
C PRO A 58 27.86 8.90 7.74
N GLU A 59 28.43 7.71 7.68
CA GLU A 59 28.61 6.93 6.44
C GLU A 59 27.33 6.21 5.99
N THR A 60 26.23 6.34 6.73
CA THR A 60 24.93 5.76 6.36
C THR A 60 24.48 6.34 5.01
N PRO A 61 24.18 5.50 4.01
CA PRO A 61 23.70 6.01 2.73
C PRO A 61 22.40 6.80 2.87
N LEU A 62 22.33 7.99 2.28
CA LEU A 62 21.15 8.86 2.38
C LEU A 62 19.84 8.14 1.96
N HIS A 63 19.91 7.29 0.94
CA HIS A 63 18.75 6.57 0.42
C HIS A 63 18.22 5.45 1.34
N SER A 64 18.97 5.06 2.38
CA SER A 64 18.49 4.07 3.36
C SER A 64 17.79 4.71 4.56
N LEU A 65 17.76 6.04 4.65
CA LEU A 65 17.09 6.72 5.75
C LEU A 65 15.56 6.65 5.56
N PRO A 66 14.82 6.17 6.57
CA PRO A 66 13.37 6.12 6.48
C PRO A 66 12.78 7.52 6.54
N VAL A 67 11.84 7.80 5.64
CA VAL A 67 11.10 9.07 5.59
C VAL A 67 9.68 8.95 6.15
N LEU A 68 9.19 7.72 6.29
CA LEU A 68 7.89 7.43 6.89
C LEU A 68 8.06 7.18 8.38
N ASP A 69 7.16 7.73 9.18
CA ASP A 69 7.02 7.35 10.57
C ASP A 69 6.60 5.86 10.69
N GLN A 70 6.91 5.25 11.84
CA GLN A 70 6.69 3.81 12.05
C GLN A 70 5.20 3.46 11.94
N ALA A 71 4.30 4.28 12.49
CA ALA A 71 2.87 4.00 12.48
C ALA A 71 2.30 3.97 11.06
N ARG A 72 2.76 4.88 10.19
CA ARG A 72 2.37 4.92 8.78
C ARG A 72 2.98 3.76 8.01
N LEU A 73 4.23 3.40 8.27
CA LEU A 73 4.84 2.22 7.67
C LEU A 73 4.04 0.96 8.03
N ASP A 74 3.75 0.76 9.31
CA ASP A 74 2.98 -0.39 9.83
C ASP A 74 1.59 -0.48 9.18
N ARG A 75 0.92 0.66 9.02
CA ARG A 75 -0.37 0.70 8.31
C ARG A 75 -0.25 0.28 6.85
N ILE A 76 0.80 0.73 6.14
CA ILE A 76 1.01 0.42 4.72
C ILE A 76 1.37 -1.05 4.54
N VAL A 77 2.29 -1.58 5.35
CA VAL A 77 2.83 -2.94 5.15
C VAL A 77 2.01 -4.01 5.86
N GLY A 78 1.32 -3.64 6.94
CA GLY A 78 0.47 -4.51 7.76
C GLY A 78 -1.00 -4.31 7.42
N ASP A 79 -1.64 -3.30 8.05
CA ASP A 79 -3.11 -3.15 8.05
C ASP A 79 -3.74 -3.18 6.66
N TRP A 80 -3.15 -2.46 5.70
CA TRP A 80 -3.67 -2.39 4.33
C TRP A 80 -3.38 -3.64 3.51
N ASN A 81 -2.39 -4.44 3.90
CA ASN A 81 -2.01 -5.69 3.25
C ASN A 81 -2.49 -6.93 4.02
N ASP A 82 -3.40 -6.80 5.00
CA ASP A 82 -4.00 -7.93 5.71
C ASP A 82 -5.02 -8.68 4.83
N THR A 83 -4.51 -9.24 3.74
CA THR A 83 -5.26 -10.05 2.77
C THR A 83 -5.03 -11.55 3.00
N GLY A 84 -4.37 -11.92 4.10
CA GLY A 84 -4.17 -13.31 4.49
C GLY A 84 -5.50 -14.00 4.70
N ARG A 85 -5.77 -15.05 3.92
CA ARG A 85 -6.96 -15.89 4.06
C ARG A 85 -6.51 -17.34 4.01
N ASP A 86 -7.10 -18.15 4.89
CA ASP A 86 -6.91 -19.59 4.82
C ASP A 86 -7.56 -20.11 3.53
N VAL A 87 -6.78 -20.81 2.72
CA VAL A 87 -7.19 -21.37 1.44
C VAL A 87 -6.85 -22.84 1.44
N SER A 88 -7.73 -23.66 0.86
CA SER A 88 -7.49 -25.10 0.79
C SER A 88 -6.20 -25.39 0.01
N ASP A 89 -5.34 -26.25 0.57
CA ASP A 89 -4.09 -26.71 -0.07
C ASP A 89 -4.31 -27.62 -1.30
N GLY A 90 -5.58 -27.93 -1.61
CA GLY A 90 -5.97 -28.76 -2.73
C GLY A 90 -5.66 -28.12 -4.08
N SER A 91 -5.33 -28.96 -5.08
CA SER A 91 -5.24 -28.49 -6.45
C SER A 91 -6.62 -28.05 -6.95
N LEU A 92 -6.67 -27.09 -7.89
CA LEU A 92 -7.94 -26.69 -8.51
C LEU A 92 -8.74 -27.88 -9.06
N PRO A 93 -8.13 -28.90 -9.71
CA PRO A 93 -8.85 -30.12 -10.08
C PRO A 93 -9.42 -30.89 -8.89
N ALA A 94 -8.69 -31.03 -7.77
CA ALA A 94 -9.20 -31.73 -6.59
C ALA A 94 -10.42 -31.01 -5.99
N LEU A 95 -10.34 -29.68 -5.85
CA LEU A 95 -11.47 -28.86 -5.39
C LEU A 95 -12.67 -28.94 -6.35
N PHE A 96 -12.41 -29.08 -7.66
CA PHE A 96 -13.44 -29.28 -8.66
C PHE A 96 -14.10 -30.67 -8.52
N GLU A 97 -13.32 -31.73 -8.32
CA GLU A 97 -13.83 -33.09 -8.10
C GLU A 97 -14.67 -33.19 -6.81
N GLU A 98 -14.27 -32.51 -5.74
CA GLU A 98 -15.08 -32.37 -4.54
C GLU A 98 -16.45 -31.73 -4.85
N ARG A 99 -16.47 -30.72 -5.71
CA ARG A 99 -17.71 -30.08 -6.14
C ARG A 99 -18.57 -31.00 -7.01
N VAL A 100 -17.96 -31.82 -7.87
CA VAL A 100 -18.63 -32.86 -8.66
C VAL A 100 -19.29 -33.90 -7.76
N ALA A 101 -18.62 -34.32 -6.68
CA ALA A 101 -19.17 -35.26 -5.72
C ALA A 101 -20.36 -34.68 -4.94
N GLN A 102 -20.32 -33.39 -4.60
CA GLN A 102 -21.39 -32.72 -3.84
C GLN A 102 -22.62 -32.38 -4.70
N ALA A 103 -22.43 -32.00 -5.96
CA ALA A 103 -23.50 -31.50 -6.83
C ALA A 103 -23.31 -31.95 -8.30
N PRO A 104 -23.37 -33.26 -8.59
CA PRO A 104 -23.00 -33.80 -9.89
C PRO A 104 -23.87 -33.30 -11.04
N GLU A 105 -25.17 -33.16 -10.80
CA GLU A 105 -26.15 -32.73 -11.82
C GLU A 105 -26.36 -31.21 -11.88
N ALA A 106 -25.65 -30.44 -11.05
CA ALA A 106 -25.72 -28.98 -11.13
C ALA A 106 -25.00 -28.48 -12.40
N THR A 107 -25.59 -27.49 -13.07
CA THR A 107 -25.00 -26.87 -14.27
C THR A 107 -23.67 -26.18 -13.92
N ALA A 108 -22.60 -26.60 -14.59
CA ALA A 108 -21.24 -26.08 -14.40
C ALA A 108 -20.78 -25.17 -15.53
N LEU A 109 -21.24 -25.43 -16.77
CA LEU A 109 -20.84 -24.69 -17.96
C LEU A 109 -22.03 -24.46 -18.88
N VAL A 110 -22.22 -23.22 -19.32
CA VAL A 110 -23.25 -22.84 -20.30
C VAL A 110 -22.57 -22.11 -21.44
N PHE A 111 -22.72 -22.64 -22.65
CA PHE A 111 -22.16 -22.02 -23.85
C PHE A 111 -23.00 -22.34 -25.09
N GLY A 112 -23.47 -21.30 -25.79
CA GLY A 112 -24.14 -21.47 -27.08
C GLY A 112 -25.40 -22.34 -27.06
N GLY A 113 -26.18 -22.30 -25.97
CA GLY A 113 -27.37 -23.16 -25.80
C GLY A 113 -27.07 -24.58 -25.36
N VAL A 114 -25.80 -24.93 -25.14
CA VAL A 114 -25.40 -26.18 -24.48
C VAL A 114 -25.18 -25.90 -23.00
N GLU A 115 -25.79 -26.72 -22.16
CA GLU A 115 -25.55 -26.76 -20.72
C GLU A 115 -24.88 -28.08 -20.37
N LEU A 116 -23.80 -28.03 -19.59
CA LEU A 116 -23.11 -29.20 -19.07
C LEU A 116 -23.13 -29.20 -17.55
N SER A 117 -23.42 -30.35 -16.95
CA SER A 117 -23.32 -30.55 -15.50
C SER A 117 -21.87 -30.68 -15.02
N TYR A 118 -21.63 -30.50 -13.73
CA TYR A 118 -20.30 -30.74 -13.12
C TYR A 118 -19.77 -32.14 -13.47
N ARG A 119 -20.63 -33.16 -13.41
CA ARG A 119 -20.28 -34.54 -13.80
C ARG A 119 -19.83 -34.62 -15.26
N GLU A 120 -20.58 -34.04 -16.18
CA GLU A 120 -20.27 -34.08 -17.61
C GLU A 120 -18.96 -33.35 -17.97
N VAL A 121 -18.67 -32.24 -17.27
CA VAL A 121 -17.40 -31.52 -17.43
C VAL A 121 -16.24 -32.37 -16.93
N ASN A 122 -16.37 -32.98 -15.75
CA ASN A 122 -15.34 -33.81 -15.14
C ASN A 122 -15.01 -35.04 -16.01
N GLU A 123 -16.04 -35.75 -16.47
CA GLU A 123 -15.89 -36.92 -17.35
C GLU A 123 -15.20 -36.56 -18.68
N ARG A 124 -15.44 -35.36 -19.23
CA ARG A 124 -14.78 -34.91 -20.46
C ARG A 124 -13.32 -34.54 -20.23
N ALA A 125 -13.03 -33.86 -19.12
CA ALA A 125 -11.67 -33.46 -18.76
C ALA A 125 -10.77 -34.68 -18.53
N ASN A 126 -11.26 -35.72 -17.85
CA ASN A 126 -10.51 -36.94 -17.54
C ASN A 126 -10.27 -37.87 -18.74
N ARG A 127 -10.77 -37.52 -19.94
CA ARG A 127 -10.55 -38.27 -21.19
C ARG A 127 -9.47 -37.68 -22.09
N LEU A 128 -8.95 -36.50 -21.76
CA LEU A 128 -7.87 -35.81 -22.49
C LEU A 128 -6.52 -36.16 -21.85
#